data_AF-A0A5C7X580-F1
#
_entry.id   AF-A0A5C7X580-F1
#
_cell.length_a   1.000
_cell.length_b   1.000
_cell.length_c   1.000
_cell.angle_alpha   90.00
_cell.angle_beta   90.00
_cell.angle_gamma   90.00
#
_symmetry.space_group_name_H-M   'P 1'
#
loop_
_entity.id
_entity.type
_entity.pdbx_description
1 polymer ?
#
loop_
_entity_poly.entity_id
_entity_poly.type
_entity_poly.pdbx_seq_one_letter_code
_entity_poly.pdbx_strand_id
1 'polypeptide(L)'
;MDSFKRPSIVEVEDWLKLNVTRYPEPKRVRLFNFLIDWERFTGTFKLKLDDEEVKYWMSFSTDQSGRMVFAMPMFHSPLGVPASYPAVEFTGRTRIAINRALELLIPRLLPLGKDQRTGLEITYSTPLEDRVVDRQLLESIKQNLSSNLNQIEIRLDDVQNS
;
A
#
# COMPACT_ATOMS: atom_id res chain seq x y z
N MET A 1 29.30 30.92 10.22
CA MET A 1 28.68 30.03 9.23
C MET A 1 29.10 28.62 9.60
N ASP A 2 28.21 27.86 10.25
CA ASP A 2 28.49 26.47 10.58
C ASP A 2 28.72 25.67 9.30
N SER A 3 29.85 24.96 9.24
CA SER A 3 30.09 23.99 8.19
C SER A 3 29.08 22.87 8.34
N PHE A 4 28.08 22.79 7.46
CA PHE A 4 27.19 21.63 7.37
C PHE A 4 28.03 20.41 6.97
N LYS A 5 28.51 19.66 7.98
CA LYS A 5 29.15 18.38 7.77
C LYS A 5 28.07 17.41 7.30
N ARG A 6 28.19 16.92 6.07
CA ARG A 6 27.30 15.86 5.58
C ARG A 6 27.48 14.64 6.49
N PRO A 7 26.39 14.02 6.97
CA PRO A 7 26.50 12.78 7.73
C PRO A 7 27.14 11.72 6.84
N SER A 8 28.01 10.93 7.46
CA SER A 8 28.57 9.72 6.87
C SER A 8 27.49 8.66 6.67
N ILE A 9 27.76 7.69 5.80
CA ILE A 9 26.86 6.55 5.58
C ILE A 9 26.64 5.75 6.87
N VAL A 10 27.67 5.63 7.70
CA VAL A 10 27.61 4.92 8.99
C VAL A 10 26.66 5.60 9.96
N GLU A 11 26.70 6.94 10.05
CA GLU A 11 25.78 7.70 10.91
C GLU A 11 24.31 7.53 10.46
N VAL A 12 24.06 7.48 9.15
CA VAL A 12 22.73 7.21 8.61
C VAL A 12 22.30 5.78 8.91
N GLU A 13 23.16 4.78 8.71
CA GLU A 13 22.86 3.37 9.00
C GLU A 13 22.55 3.14 10.47
N ASP A 14 23.33 3.74 11.38
CA ASP A 14 23.10 3.63 12.81
C ASP A 14 21.81 4.33 13.24
N TRP A 15 21.51 5.48 12.64
CA TRP A 15 20.22 6.13 12.83
C TRP A 15 19.06 5.24 12.35
N LEU A 16 19.19 4.60 11.18
CA LEU A 16 18.16 3.71 10.65
C LEU A 16 17.93 2.49 11.55
N LYS A 17 18.98 1.88 12.10
CA LYS A 17 18.86 0.75 13.04
C LYS A 17 18.02 1.10 14.28
N LEU A 18 18.06 2.36 14.71
CA LEU A 18 17.33 2.83 15.90
C LEU A 18 15.92 3.32 15.59
N ASN A 19 15.65 3.76 14.36
CA ASN A 19 14.40 4.45 14.02
C ASN A 19 13.46 3.64 13.12
N VAL A 20 13.98 2.69 12.34
CA VAL A 20 13.16 1.81 11.50
C VAL A 20 12.57 0.69 12.35
N THR A 21 11.25 0.57 12.34
CA THR A 21 10.57 -0.52 13.06
C THR A 21 10.53 -1.77 12.17
N ARG A 22 11.14 -2.86 12.64
CA ARG A 22 11.21 -4.13 11.92
C ARG A 22 10.22 -5.12 12.50
N TYR A 23 9.27 -5.57 11.69
CA TYR A 23 8.32 -6.60 12.11
C TYR A 23 8.77 -7.97 11.59
N PRO A 24 8.77 -9.01 12.45
CA PRO A 24 9.02 -10.37 12.00
C PRO A 24 7.90 -10.84 11.06
N GLU A 25 8.10 -11.99 10.42
CA GLU A 25 7.03 -12.61 9.61
C GLU A 25 5.85 -13.02 10.52
N PRO A 26 4.64 -12.49 10.30
CA PRO A 26 3.47 -12.83 11.08
C PRO A 26 2.80 -14.09 10.54
N LYS A 27 1.89 -14.70 11.29
CA LYS A 27 1.00 -15.75 10.75
C LYS A 27 -0.20 -15.15 10.03
N ARG A 28 -0.65 -13.98 10.49
CA ARG A 28 -1.85 -13.30 9.99
C ARG A 28 -1.59 -11.82 9.76
N VAL A 29 -2.20 -11.30 8.70
CA VAL A 29 -2.20 -9.89 8.34
C VAL A 29 -3.65 -9.42 8.32
N ARG A 30 -3.95 -8.37 9.08
CA ARG A 30 -5.25 -7.71 9.06
C ARG A 30 -5.12 -6.25 8.64
N LEU A 31 -5.82 -5.86 7.60
CA LEU A 31 -5.97 -4.46 7.19
C LEU A 31 -7.31 -3.96 7.71
N PHE A 32 -7.36 -2.76 8.25
CA PHE A 32 -8.57 -2.21 8.85
C PHE A 32 -8.56 -0.67 8.87
N ASN A 33 -9.68 -0.06 9.26
CA ASN A 33 -9.83 1.40 9.36
C ASN A 33 -9.44 2.12 8.07
N PHE A 34 -10.05 1.72 6.96
CA PHE A 34 -9.79 2.31 5.65
C PHE A 34 -10.35 3.73 5.55
N LEU A 35 -9.55 4.62 4.96
CA LEU A 35 -9.95 5.94 4.49
C LEU A 35 -9.70 5.99 3.00
N ILE A 36 -10.75 5.92 2.19
CA ILE A 36 -10.66 5.72 0.73
C ILE A 36 -11.22 6.93 0.00
N ASP A 37 -10.43 7.48 -0.91
CA ASP A 37 -10.87 8.38 -1.96
C ASP A 37 -11.21 7.53 -3.20
N TRP A 38 -12.51 7.33 -3.42
CA TRP A 38 -13.04 6.53 -4.52
C TRP A 38 -12.94 7.20 -5.89
N GLU A 39 -12.74 8.52 -5.94
CA GLU A 39 -12.51 9.24 -7.20
C GLU A 39 -11.07 9.02 -7.67
N ARG A 40 -10.13 8.99 -6.72
CA ARG A 40 -8.70 8.82 -7.00
C ARG A 40 -8.19 7.39 -6.87
N PHE A 41 -9.01 6.47 -6.37
CA PHE A 41 -8.60 5.11 -6.00
C PHE A 41 -7.30 5.09 -5.19
N THR A 42 -7.25 6.00 -4.22
CA THR A 42 -6.16 6.09 -3.24
C THR A 42 -6.74 6.12 -1.84
N GLY A 43 -5.88 5.91 -0.85
CA GLY A 43 -6.32 6.00 0.51
C GLY A 43 -5.26 5.56 1.49
N THR A 44 -5.71 5.38 2.73
CA THR A 44 -4.88 4.84 3.80
C THR A 44 -5.63 3.78 4.61
N PHE A 45 -4.87 2.92 5.28
CA PHE A 45 -5.40 1.89 6.18
C PHE A 45 -4.44 1.66 7.34
N LYS A 46 -4.97 1.07 8.42
CA LYS A 46 -4.19 0.51 9.52
C LYS A 46 -3.92 -0.97 9.31
N LEU A 47 -2.79 -1.41 9.84
CA LEU A 47 -2.30 -2.78 9.69
C LEU A 47 -2.10 -3.40 11.07
N LYS A 48 -2.53 -4.65 11.23
CA LYS A 48 -2.25 -5.48 12.40
C LYS A 48 -1.59 -6.78 11.94
N LEU A 49 -0.44 -7.09 12.52
CA LEU A 49 0.37 -8.27 12.24
C LEU A 49 0.25 -9.21 13.45
N ASP A 50 -0.44 -10.33 13.28
CA ASP A 50 -0.93 -11.17 14.38
C ASP A 50 -1.69 -10.35 15.44
N ASP A 51 -1.08 -10.15 16.61
CA ASP A 51 -1.66 -9.43 17.74
C ASP A 51 -1.11 -8.00 17.89
N GLU A 52 -0.14 -7.60 17.05
CA GLU A 52 0.54 -6.31 17.10
C GLU A 52 0.00 -5.33 16.05
N GLU A 53 -0.52 -4.17 16.49
CA GLU A 53 -0.90 -3.08 15.58
C GLU A 53 0.33 -2.31 15.12
N VAL A 54 0.50 -2.16 13.81
CA VAL A 54 1.56 -1.36 13.22
C VAL A 54 1.29 0.10 13.50
N LYS A 55 2.25 0.77 14.14
CA LYS A 55 2.15 2.18 14.57
C LYS A 55 1.71 3.14 13.46
N TYR A 56 2.13 2.88 12.23
CA TYR A 56 1.93 3.79 11.10
C TYR A 56 0.74 3.37 10.25
N TRP A 57 0.07 4.36 9.69
CA TRP A 57 -0.86 4.15 8.59
C TRP A 57 -0.09 3.85 7.30
N MET A 58 -0.62 2.95 6.50
CA MET A 58 -0.11 2.64 5.17
C MET A 58 -0.95 3.39 4.14
N SER A 59 -0.33 3.89 3.08
CA SER A 59 -1.06 4.44 1.94
C SER A 59 -1.19 3.39 0.84
N PHE A 60 -2.25 3.49 0.03
CA PHE A 60 -2.41 2.67 -1.17
C PHE A 60 -2.87 3.52 -2.35
N SER A 61 -2.57 3.02 -3.55
CA SER A 61 -2.96 3.61 -4.82
C SER A 61 -3.01 2.55 -5.92
N THR A 62 -3.54 2.93 -7.08
CA THR A 62 -3.47 2.09 -8.29
C THR A 62 -2.11 2.20 -8.97
N ASP A 63 -1.56 1.08 -9.43
CA ASP A 63 -0.37 1.06 -10.30
C ASP A 63 -0.72 1.12 -11.81
N GLN A 64 0.29 1.07 -12.67
CA GLN A 64 0.09 1.07 -14.14
C GLN A 64 -0.66 -0.16 -14.64
N SER A 65 -0.58 -1.28 -13.91
CA SER A 65 -1.29 -2.52 -14.23
C SER A 65 -2.76 -2.51 -13.77
N GLY A 66 -3.20 -1.44 -13.11
CA GLY A 66 -4.54 -1.30 -12.55
C GLY A 66 -4.73 -2.02 -11.21
N ARG A 67 -3.67 -2.57 -10.61
CA ARG A 67 -3.71 -3.24 -9.30
C ARG A 67 -3.57 -2.22 -8.19
N MET A 68 -4.19 -2.49 -7.04
CA MET A 68 -3.88 -1.74 -5.82
C MET A 68 -2.52 -2.17 -5.30
N VAL A 69 -1.69 -1.20 -5.00
CA VAL A 69 -0.40 -1.37 -4.33
C VAL A 69 -0.35 -0.45 -3.12
N PHE A 70 0.39 -0.86 -2.08
CA PHE A 70 0.62 0.01 -0.93
C PHE A 70 2.04 0.56 -0.89
N ALA A 71 2.19 1.71 -0.26
CA ALA A 71 3.46 2.32 0.04
C ALA A 71 3.68 2.36 1.56
N MET A 72 4.94 2.18 1.96
CA MET A 72 5.34 2.29 3.35
C MET A 72 5.48 3.77 3.74
N PRO A 73 5.22 4.13 5.00
CA PRO A 73 5.64 5.42 5.54
C PRO A 73 7.16 5.59 5.37
N MET A 74 7.60 6.79 5.01
CA MET A 74 9.00 7.07 4.72
C MET A 74 9.52 8.19 5.64
N PHE A 75 10.75 8.03 6.13
CA PHE A 75 11.56 9.13 6.60
C PHE A 75 12.12 9.89 5.41
N HIS A 76 11.86 11.20 5.36
CA HIS A 76 12.37 12.07 4.32
C HIS A 76 13.61 12.81 4.82
N SER A 77 14.70 12.60 4.10
CA SER A 77 15.98 13.24 4.33
C SER A 77 16.54 13.11 5.76
N PRO A 78 16.67 11.88 6.31
CA PRO A 78 17.20 11.71 7.65
C PRO A 78 18.61 12.28 7.75
N LEU A 79 18.88 13.01 8.83
CA LEU A 79 20.14 13.72 9.07
C LEU A 79 20.53 14.73 7.96
N GLY A 80 19.56 15.17 7.15
CA GLY A 80 19.80 16.11 6.05
C GLY A 80 20.37 15.49 4.77
N VAL A 81 20.41 14.15 4.67
CA VAL A 81 20.77 13.45 3.43
C VAL A 81 19.62 13.54 2.43
N PRO A 82 19.83 13.82 1.13
CA PRO A 82 18.74 13.85 0.14
C PRO A 82 18.28 12.44 -0.28
N ALA A 83 17.83 11.63 0.68
CA ALA A 83 17.36 10.27 0.49
C ALA A 83 16.13 9.99 1.36
N SER A 84 15.30 9.03 0.96
CA SER A 84 14.15 8.58 1.76
C SER A 84 14.31 7.12 2.14
N TYR A 85 13.94 6.79 3.36
CA TYR A 85 14.05 5.44 3.92
C TYR A 85 12.73 5.00 4.53
N PRO A 86 12.34 3.72 4.43
CA PRO A 86 11.08 3.27 5.00
C PRO A 86 11.14 3.33 6.53
N ALA A 87 10.07 3.81 7.15
CA ALA A 87 9.95 3.84 8.60
C ALA A 87 9.60 2.46 9.19
N VAL A 88 9.14 1.53 8.35
CA VAL A 88 8.82 0.15 8.70
C VAL A 88 9.43 -0.82 7.70
N GLU A 89 9.86 -1.98 8.16
CA GLU A 89 10.29 -3.08 7.30
C GLU A 89 9.45 -4.33 7.57
N PHE A 90 9.01 -4.97 6.48
CA PHE A 90 8.23 -6.20 6.47
C PHE A 90 8.94 -7.26 5.64
N THR A 91 8.70 -8.54 5.93
CA THR A 91 9.19 -9.64 5.09
C THR A 91 8.51 -9.63 3.72
N GLY A 92 9.13 -10.30 2.73
CA GLY A 92 8.56 -10.42 1.38
C GLY A 92 7.15 -11.03 1.39
N ARG A 93 6.95 -12.14 2.12
CA ARG A 93 5.64 -12.79 2.24
C ARG A 93 4.60 -11.89 2.89
N THR A 94 4.99 -11.12 3.91
CA THR A 94 4.10 -10.13 4.54
C THR A 94 3.63 -9.08 3.53
N ARG A 95 4.52 -8.56 2.69
CA ARG A 95 4.15 -7.60 1.63
C ARG A 95 3.20 -8.20 0.60
N ILE A 96 3.44 -9.44 0.18
CA ILE A 96 2.55 -10.16 -0.75
C ILE A 96 1.17 -10.34 -0.11
N ALA A 97 1.10 -10.74 1.17
CA ALA A 97 -0.16 -10.89 1.89
C ALA A 97 -0.96 -9.59 1.99
N ILE A 98 -0.30 -8.45 2.26
CA ILE A 98 -0.94 -7.13 2.30
C ILE A 98 -1.50 -6.75 0.91
N ASN A 99 -0.71 -6.90 -0.15
CA ASN A 99 -1.17 -6.64 -1.52
C ASN A 99 -2.36 -7.53 -1.87
N ARG A 100 -2.30 -8.82 -1.52
CA ARG A 100 -3.41 -9.75 -1.76
C ARG A 100 -4.68 -9.33 -1.02
N ALA A 101 -4.56 -8.85 0.21
CA ALA A 101 -5.69 -8.32 0.98
C ALA A 101 -6.30 -7.09 0.30
N LEU A 102 -5.48 -6.17 -0.22
CA LEU A 102 -5.97 -5.02 -0.97
C LEU A 102 -6.68 -5.43 -2.26
N GLU A 103 -6.14 -6.40 -3.00
CA GLU A 103 -6.76 -6.91 -4.24
C GLU A 103 -8.11 -7.59 -4.00
N LEU A 104 -8.30 -8.23 -2.84
CA LEU A 104 -9.58 -8.83 -2.47
C LEU A 104 -10.61 -7.77 -2.06
N LEU A 105 -10.16 -6.63 -1.55
CA LEU A 105 -11.02 -5.58 -1.00
C LEU A 105 -11.40 -4.53 -2.05
N ILE A 106 -10.51 -4.20 -2.97
CA ILE A 106 -10.71 -3.15 -3.98
C ILE A 106 -10.56 -3.76 -5.37
N PRO A 107 -11.54 -3.56 -6.28
CA PRO A 107 -11.49 -4.18 -7.59
C PRO A 107 -10.35 -3.62 -8.42
N ARG A 108 -9.79 -4.46 -9.28
CA ARG A 108 -8.76 -4.06 -10.24
C ARG A 108 -9.37 -3.11 -11.28
N LEU A 109 -8.63 -2.05 -11.61
CA LEU A 109 -8.95 -1.16 -12.72
C LEU A 109 -8.36 -1.68 -14.03
N LEU A 110 -8.88 -1.19 -15.16
CA LEU A 110 -8.25 -1.40 -16.45
C LEU A 110 -6.80 -0.87 -16.42
N PRO A 111 -5.82 -1.65 -16.90
CA PRO A 111 -4.43 -1.21 -16.97
C PRO A 111 -4.26 -0.06 -17.94
N LEU A 112 -3.13 0.65 -17.85
CA LEU A 112 -2.71 1.57 -18.89
C LEU A 112 -2.37 0.80 -20.18
N GLY A 113 -2.53 1.47 -21.32
CA GLY A 113 -2.32 0.91 -22.65
C GLY A 113 -3.64 0.66 -23.39
N LYS A 114 -3.57 -0.13 -24.46
CA LYS A 114 -4.73 -0.39 -25.32
C LYS A 114 -5.65 -1.44 -24.72
N ASP A 115 -6.90 -1.08 -24.44
CA ASP A 115 -7.92 -2.04 -24.06
C ASP A 115 -8.25 -2.94 -25.26
N GLN A 116 -8.09 -4.26 -25.10
CA GLN A 116 -8.34 -5.23 -26.15
C GLN A 116 -9.83 -5.35 -26.51
N ARG A 117 -10.74 -5.01 -25.58
CA ARG A 117 -12.18 -5.13 -25.81
C ARG A 117 -12.72 -3.96 -26.61
N THR A 118 -12.34 -2.74 -26.25
CA THR A 118 -12.86 -1.51 -26.86
C THR A 118 -11.94 -0.91 -27.92
N GLY A 119 -10.66 -1.29 -27.93
CA GLY A 119 -9.64 -0.72 -28.80
C GLY A 119 -9.15 0.67 -28.36
N LEU A 120 -9.70 1.22 -27.28
CA LEU A 120 -9.35 2.54 -26.75
C LEU A 120 -8.03 2.50 -26.00
N GLU A 121 -7.27 3.59 -26.08
CA GLU A 121 -6.04 3.77 -25.32
C GLU A 121 -6.34 4.39 -23.95
N ILE A 122 -5.87 3.72 -22.90
CA ILE A 122 -5.98 4.15 -21.51
C ILE A 122 -4.65 4.76 -21.11
N THR A 123 -4.67 6.03 -20.74
CA THR A 123 -3.48 6.80 -20.34
C THR A 123 -3.65 7.31 -18.91
N TYR A 124 -2.63 8.00 -18.38
CA TYR A 124 -2.75 8.68 -17.09
C TYR A 124 -3.81 9.79 -17.07
N SER A 125 -4.21 10.29 -18.23
CA SER A 125 -5.26 11.30 -18.36
C SER A 125 -6.66 10.69 -18.43
N THR A 126 -6.79 9.37 -18.56
CA THR A 126 -8.08 8.69 -18.58
C THR A 126 -8.67 8.69 -17.15
N PRO A 127 -9.90 9.17 -16.94
CA PRO A 127 -10.55 9.14 -15.64
C PRO A 127 -10.59 7.73 -15.05
N LEU A 128 -10.31 7.61 -13.74
CA LEU A 128 -10.26 6.29 -13.08
C LEU A 128 -11.63 5.61 -13.06
N GLU A 129 -12.72 6.37 -13.04
CA GLU A 129 -14.09 5.87 -13.14
C GLU A 129 -14.39 5.14 -14.46
N ASP A 130 -13.73 5.54 -15.55
CA ASP A 130 -13.84 4.89 -16.86
C ASP A 130 -12.99 3.62 -16.93
N ARG A 131 -12.06 3.46 -15.99
CA ARG A 131 -11.22 2.28 -15.84
C ARG A 131 -11.87 1.23 -14.93
N VAL A 132 -13.03 1.50 -14.34
CA VAL A 132 -13.77 0.53 -13.52
C VAL A 132 -14.45 -0.50 -14.43
N VAL A 133 -14.00 -1.75 -14.36
CA VAL A 133 -14.56 -2.85 -15.17
C VAL A 133 -15.96 -3.23 -14.70
N ASP A 134 -16.15 -3.35 -13.38
CA ASP A 134 -17.39 -3.78 -12.76
C ASP A 134 -17.88 -2.72 -11.74
N ARG A 135 -18.82 -1.90 -12.19
CA ARG A 135 -19.41 -0.84 -11.36
C ARG A 135 -20.32 -1.39 -10.27
N GLN A 136 -21.01 -2.51 -10.52
CA GLN A 136 -21.90 -3.10 -9.51
C GLN A 136 -21.08 -3.68 -8.36
N LEU A 137 -19.99 -4.38 -8.69
CA LEU A 137 -19.04 -4.86 -7.69
C LEU A 137 -18.46 -3.70 -6.88
N LEU A 138 -18.03 -2.62 -7.53
CA LEU A 138 -17.50 -1.44 -6.84
C LEU A 138 -18.51 -0.84 -5.85
N GLU A 139 -19.77 -0.64 -6.27
CA GLU A 139 -20.80 -0.11 -5.38
C GLU A 139 -21.11 -1.06 -4.21
N SER A 140 -21.12 -2.38 -4.44
CA SER A 140 -21.28 -3.37 -3.37
C SER A 140 -20.14 -3.29 -2.35
N ILE A 141 -18.90 -3.07 -2.81
CA ILE A 141 -17.73 -2.93 -1.96
C ILE A 141 -17.81 -1.63 -1.14
N LYS A 142 -18.17 -0.51 -1.77
CA LYS A 142 -18.40 0.77 -1.08
C LYS A 142 -19.44 0.62 0.04
N GLN A 143 -20.54 -0.07 -0.23
CA GLN A 143 -21.57 -0.35 0.76
C GLN A 143 -21.05 -1.26 1.89
N ASN A 144 -20.33 -2.34 1.57
CA ASN A 144 -19.79 -3.26 2.58
C ASN A 144 -18.78 -2.59 3.52
N LEU A 145 -17.90 -1.75 2.97
CA LEU A 145 -16.89 -1.02 3.76
C LEU A 145 -17.50 0.04 4.68
N SER A 146 -18.59 0.67 4.25
CA SER A 146 -19.31 1.67 5.05
C SER A 146 -20.23 1.05 6.11
N SER A 147 -20.72 -0.17 5.90
CA SER A 147 -21.76 -0.77 6.75
C SER A 147 -21.27 -1.84 7.74
N ASN A 148 -20.30 -2.71 7.40
CA ASN A 148 -20.00 -3.87 8.26
C ASN A 148 -18.56 -4.44 8.19
N LEU A 149 -17.79 -4.19 7.11
CA LEU A 149 -16.52 -4.87 6.85
C LEU A 149 -15.38 -3.86 6.62
N ASN A 150 -15.13 -2.97 7.58
CA ASN A 150 -13.96 -2.08 7.54
C ASN A 150 -12.64 -2.80 7.93
N GLN A 151 -12.56 -4.10 7.65
CA GLN A 151 -11.37 -4.92 7.87
C GLN A 151 -11.36 -6.17 6.98
N ILE A 152 -10.17 -6.63 6.65
CA ILE A 152 -9.91 -7.92 5.99
C ILE A 152 -8.71 -8.58 6.66
N GLU A 153 -8.77 -9.90 6.86
CA GLU A 153 -7.67 -10.69 7.42
C GLU A 153 -7.28 -11.82 6.45
N ILE A 154 -5.97 -12.01 6.28
CA ILE A 154 -5.38 -13.09 5.49
C ILE A 154 -4.37 -13.83 6.35
N ARG A 155 -4.35 -15.17 6.25
CA ARG A 155 -3.26 -15.99 6.80
C ARG A 155 -2.15 -16.10 5.77
N LEU A 156 -0.89 -16.00 6.21
CA LEU A 156 0.25 -16.05 5.30
C LEU A 156 0.41 -17.40 4.59
N ASP A 157 -0.17 -18.47 5.14
CA ASP A 157 -0.19 -19.80 4.52
C ASP A 157 -1.20 -19.91 3.37
N ASP A 158 -2.21 -19.04 3.33
CA ASP A 158 -3.20 -18.98 2.25
C ASP A 158 -2.67 -18.18 1.03
N VAL A 159 -1.55 -17.48 1.21
CA VAL A 159 -0.91 -16.69 0.16
C VAL A 159 0.01 -17.62 -0.63
N GLN A 160 -0.50 -18.13 -1.75
CA GLN A 160 0.34 -18.87 -2.70
C GLN A 160 1.46 -17.96 -3.21
N ASN A 161 2.68 -18.49 -3.26
CA ASN A 161 3.81 -17.82 -3.91
C ASN A 161 3.50 -17.70 -5.40
N SER A 162 2.93 -16.56 -5.80
CA SER A 162 2.73 -16.17 -7.21
C SER A 162 4.05 -15.81 -7.86
#